data_AF-A0A2V7ILX5-F1
#
_entry.id   AF-A0A2V7ILX5-F1
#
_cell.length_a   1.000
_cell.length_b   1.000
_cell.length_c   1.000
_cell.angle_alpha   90.00
_cell.angle_beta   90.00
_cell.angle_gamma   90.00
#
_symmetry.space_group_name_H-M   'P 1'
#
loop_
_entity.id
_entity.type
_entity.pdbx_description
1 polymer ?
#
loop_
_entity_poly.entity_id
_entity_poly.type
_entity_poly.pdbx_seq_one_letter_code
_entity_poly.pdbx_strand_id
1 'polypeptide(L)'
;MRLPTKEQVRYHAERWAWVPGLALLAFLLFPSSSIDVAPLLEERVALRDVVAPFTFSVNKTDQELAREAEELAGTVKPIYQFEQRALDSATSAMHVFFARIAAASGQGAPGITRAARDLGVALTPLEASYLANGKKRRNVEAALADLFDHTLAVGVTR
;
A
#
# COMPACT_ATOMS: atom_id res chain seq x y z
N MET A 1 28.04 37.42 -42.64
CA MET A 1 26.62 37.35 -42.21
C MET A 1 25.86 38.45 -42.94
N ARG A 2 24.70 38.16 -43.55
CA ARG A 2 23.88 39.17 -44.25
C ARG A 2 23.10 39.97 -43.21
N LEU A 3 23.22 41.30 -43.24
CA LEU A 3 22.46 42.19 -42.36
C LEU A 3 20.99 42.25 -42.82
N PRO A 4 20.01 42.29 -41.89
CA PRO A 4 18.61 42.36 -42.24
C PRO A 4 18.29 43.68 -42.95
N THR A 5 17.43 43.63 -43.97
CA THR A 5 16.97 44.83 -44.67
C THR A 5 15.98 45.62 -43.81
N LYS A 6 15.84 46.93 -44.08
CA LYS A 6 14.89 47.80 -43.34
C LYS A 6 13.46 47.26 -43.36
N GLU A 7 13.05 46.64 -44.46
CA GLU A 7 11.73 46.03 -44.61
C GLU A 7 11.54 44.80 -43.73
N GLN A 8 12.57 43.95 -43.61
CA GLN A 8 12.55 42.80 -42.71
C GLN A 8 12.45 43.26 -41.25
N VAL A 9 13.24 44.27 -40.86
CA VAL A 9 13.17 44.84 -39.51
C VAL A 9 11.78 45.39 -39.22
N ARG A 10 11.17 46.13 -40.15
CA ARG A 10 9.81 46.68 -39.99
C ARG A 10 8.76 45.58 -39.84
N TYR A 11 8.81 44.57 -40.72
CA TYR A 11 7.87 43.45 -40.70
C TYR A 11 7.94 42.67 -39.38
N HIS A 12 9.15 42.40 -38.90
CA HIS A 12 9.33 41.72 -37.62
C HIS A 12 8.94 42.63 -36.44
N ALA A 13 9.29 43.92 -36.46
CA ALA A 13 8.92 44.86 -35.40
C ALA A 13 7.39 44.98 -35.24
N GLU A 14 6.64 45.10 -36.33
CA GLU A 14 5.18 45.19 -36.30
C GLU A 14 4.54 43.90 -35.74
N ARG A 15 5.05 42.73 -36.14
CA ARG A 15 4.57 41.45 -35.63
C ARG A 15 4.88 41.27 -34.14
N TRP A 16 6.08 41.67 -33.71
CA TRP A 16 6.53 41.46 -32.34
C TRP A 16 6.04 42.53 -31.38
N ALA A 17 5.62 43.71 -31.84
CA ALA A 17 5.09 44.79 -30.99
C ALA A 17 3.86 44.38 -30.16
N TRP A 18 3.05 43.44 -30.68
CA TRP A 18 1.90 42.90 -29.97
C TRP A 18 2.26 42.08 -28.73
N VAL A 19 3.42 41.43 -28.72
CA VAL A 19 3.84 40.57 -27.60
C VAL A 19 4.06 41.38 -26.31
N PRO A 20 4.93 42.41 -26.26
CA PRO A 20 5.06 43.24 -25.07
C PRO A 20 3.82 44.10 -24.81
N GLY A 21 3.09 44.50 -25.86
CA GLY A 21 1.86 45.26 -25.72
C GLY A 21 0.77 44.49 -24.97
N LEU A 22 0.52 43.24 -25.36
CA LEU A 22 -0.45 42.36 -24.69
C LEU A 22 0.03 41.96 -23.29
N ALA A 23 1.32 41.73 -23.10
CA ALA A 23 1.88 41.45 -21.78
C ALA A 23 1.66 42.62 -20.81
N LEU A 24 1.92 43.86 -21.26
CA LEU A 24 1.68 45.06 -20.47
C LEU A 24 0.20 45.27 -20.18
N LEU A 25 -0.66 45.06 -21.18
CA LEU A 25 -2.12 45.15 -21.02
C LEU A 25 -2.62 44.15 -19.98
N ALA A 26 -2.16 42.89 -20.04
CA ALA A 26 -2.51 41.86 -19.07
C ALA A 26 -2.01 42.22 -17.66
N PHE A 27 -0.80 42.75 -17.53
CA PHE A 27 -0.27 43.22 -16.26
C PHE A 27 -1.11 44.35 -15.64
N LEU A 28 -1.63 45.27 -16.46
CA LEU A 28 -2.46 46.38 -15.99
C LEU A 28 -3.91 45.96 -15.68
N LEU A 29 -4.49 45.05 -16.48
CA LEU A 29 -5.86 44.55 -16.28
C LEU A 29 -5.97 43.54 -15.14
N PHE A 30 -4.92 42.76 -14.93
CA PHE A 30 -4.81 41.76 -13.88
C PHE A 30 -3.62 42.11 -12.99
N PRO A 31 -3.68 43.24 -12.25
CA PRO A 31 -2.68 43.52 -11.24
C PRO A 31 -2.65 42.31 -10.32
N SER A 32 -1.46 41.73 -10.13
CA SER A 32 -1.28 40.55 -9.30
C SER A 32 -1.86 40.83 -7.93
N SER A 33 -3.08 40.34 -7.69
CA SER A 33 -3.56 40.15 -6.34
C SER A 33 -2.63 39.11 -5.78
N SER A 34 -1.80 39.50 -4.82
CA SER A 34 -1.08 38.56 -3.98
C SER A 34 -2.11 37.80 -3.15
N ILE A 35 -2.89 36.93 -3.79
CA ILE A 35 -3.30 35.70 -3.15
C ILE A 35 -2.04 34.86 -3.21
N ASP A 36 -1.23 35.06 -2.19
CA ASP A 36 -0.14 34.18 -1.83
C ASP A 36 -0.80 32.82 -1.53
N VAL A 37 -1.06 32.04 -2.59
CA VAL A 37 -1.39 30.63 -2.47
C VAL A 37 -0.06 29.95 -2.15
N ALA A 38 0.46 30.25 -0.97
CA ALA A 38 1.44 29.41 -0.32
C ALA A 38 0.90 27.98 -0.44
N PRO A 39 1.71 27.00 -0.88
CA PRO A 39 1.30 25.61 -0.84
C PRO A 39 0.79 25.37 0.58
N LEU A 40 -0.47 24.94 0.72
CA LEU A 40 -1.07 24.63 2.00
C LEU A 40 -0.32 23.44 2.59
N LEU A 41 0.82 23.71 3.23
CA LEU A 41 1.65 22.75 3.95
C LEU A 41 1.03 22.39 5.30
N GLU A 42 -0.06 23.05 5.68
CA GLU A 42 -0.85 22.74 6.87
C GLU A 42 -2.34 22.70 6.49
N GLU A 43 -2.98 21.59 6.82
CA GLU A 43 -4.43 21.41 6.74
C GLU A 43 -5.10 22.43 7.67
N ARG A 44 -5.49 23.59 7.12
CA ARG A 44 -6.32 24.54 7.85
C ARG A 44 -7.74 24.01 7.93
N VAL A 45 -8.02 23.22 8.95
CA VAL A 45 -9.37 22.82 9.33
C VAL A 45 -10.16 24.08 9.69
N ALA A 46 -11.38 24.21 9.17
CA ALA A 46 -12.24 25.33 9.50
C ALA A 46 -12.52 25.35 11.01
N LEU A 47 -12.40 26.53 11.65
CA LEU A 47 -12.66 26.70 13.09
C LEU A 47 -14.13 26.43 13.48
N ARG A 48 -15.03 26.33 12.50
CA ARG A 48 -16.45 26.10 12.70
C ARG A 48 -17.02 25.31 11.53
N ASP A 49 -17.74 24.26 11.85
CA ASP A 49 -18.54 23.53 10.88
C ASP A 49 -19.82 24.32 10.60
N VAL A 50 -19.95 24.79 9.36
CA VAL A 50 -21.20 25.39 8.88
C VAL A 50 -22.03 24.27 8.25
N VAL A 51 -22.90 23.66 9.05
CA VAL A 51 -23.86 22.66 8.58
C VAL A 51 -25.13 23.38 8.11
N ALA A 52 -25.66 23.00 6.95
CA ALA A 52 -26.89 23.58 6.43
C ALA A 52 -28.07 23.36 7.43
N PRO A 53 -28.96 24.36 7.63
CA PRO A 53 -30.04 24.27 8.61
C PRO A 53 -31.21 23.38 8.17
N PHE A 54 -31.10 22.72 7.02
CA PHE A 54 -32.14 21.85 6.47
C PHE A 54 -31.52 20.65 5.77
N THR A 55 -32.28 19.56 5.73
CA THR A 55 -31.83 18.29 5.16
C THR A 55 -32.28 18.19 3.70
N PHE A 56 -31.37 17.82 2.81
CA PHE A 56 -31.72 17.42 1.45
C PHE A 56 -32.02 15.92 1.45
N SER A 57 -33.22 15.55 1.04
CA SER A 57 -33.57 14.13 0.86
C SER A 57 -32.97 13.65 -0.46
N VAL A 58 -31.88 12.90 -0.38
CA VAL A 58 -31.26 12.27 -1.55
C VAL A 58 -31.89 10.90 -1.73
N ASN A 59 -32.81 10.80 -2.69
CA ASN A 59 -33.44 9.53 -3.03
C ASN A 59 -32.46 8.68 -3.84
N LYS A 60 -31.73 7.80 -3.15
CA LYS A 60 -30.95 6.74 -3.79
C LYS A 60 -31.86 5.55 -4.06
N THR A 61 -31.64 4.88 -5.18
CA THR A 61 -32.30 3.61 -5.48
C THR A 61 -31.68 2.48 -4.66
N ASP A 62 -32.43 1.40 -4.40
CA ASP A 62 -31.90 0.22 -3.70
C ASP A 62 -30.68 -0.38 -4.41
N GLN A 63 -30.63 -0.25 -5.74
CA GLN A 63 -29.53 -0.73 -6.56
C GLN A 63 -28.25 0.10 -6.37
N GLU A 64 -28.38 1.43 -6.24
CA GLU A 64 -27.23 2.30 -5.95
C GLU A 64 -26.69 2.07 -4.55
N LEU A 65 -27.56 1.85 -3.56
CA LEU A 65 -27.17 1.53 -2.19
C LEU A 65 -26.41 0.20 -2.11
N ALA A 66 -26.87 -0.82 -2.83
CA ALA A 66 -26.19 -2.13 -2.88
C ALA A 66 -24.79 -2.03 -3.50
N ARG A 67 -24.64 -1.26 -4.58
CA ARG A 67 -23.35 -1.05 -5.26
C ARG A 67 -22.36 -0.31 -4.37
N GLU A 68 -22.81 0.76 -3.72
CA GLU A 68 -21.98 1.56 -2.81
C GLU A 68 -21.58 0.74 -1.57
N ALA A 69 -22.46 -0.11 -1.05
CA ALA A 69 -22.14 -1.03 0.05
C ALA A 69 -21.07 -2.06 -0.35
N GLU A 70 -21.12 -2.58 -1.58
CA GLU A 70 -20.13 -3.53 -2.10
C GLU A 70 -18.76 -2.84 -2.34
N GLU A 71 -18.75 -1.61 -2.85
CA GLU A 71 -17.55 -0.77 -2.98
C GLU A 71 -16.95 -0.42 -1.61
N LEU A 72 -17.79 -0.10 -0.62
CA LEU A 72 -17.37 0.19 0.74
C LEU A 72 -16.82 -1.06 1.44
N ALA A 73 -17.45 -2.21 1.26
CA ALA A 73 -17.00 -3.48 1.82
C ALA A 73 -15.58 -3.85 1.36
N GLY A 74 -15.21 -3.51 0.12
CA GLY A 74 -13.84 -3.67 -0.39
C GLY A 74 -12.83 -2.66 0.14
N THR A 75 -13.28 -1.58 0.78
CA THR A 75 -12.43 -0.46 1.23
C THR A 75 -12.17 -0.48 2.75
N VAL A 76 -12.90 -1.30 3.51
CA VAL A 76 -12.70 -1.41 4.97
C VAL A 76 -11.38 -2.13 5.26
N LYS A 77 -10.48 -1.46 5.99
CA LYS A 77 -9.24 -2.08 6.47
C LYS A 77 -9.59 -3.27 7.38
N PRO A 78 -8.94 -4.43 7.23
CA PRO A 78 -9.14 -5.55 8.14
C PRO A 78 -8.88 -5.14 9.59
N ILE A 79 -9.77 -5.53 10.49
CA ILE A 79 -9.57 -5.34 11.93
C ILE A 79 -8.73 -6.53 12.42
N TYR A 80 -7.46 -6.27 12.70
CA TYR A 80 -6.59 -7.26 13.33
C TYR A 80 -6.90 -7.29 14.83
N GLN A 81 -7.27 -8.45 15.35
CA GLN A 81 -7.45 -8.66 16.78
C GLN A 81 -6.41 -9.66 17.24
N PHE A 82 -5.68 -9.30 18.30
CA PHE A 82 -4.75 -10.22 18.93
C PHE A 82 -5.53 -11.28 19.70
N GLU A 83 -5.38 -12.54 19.28
CA GLU A 83 -5.92 -13.69 20.00
C GLU A 83 -4.75 -14.55 20.50
N GLN A 84 -4.45 -14.46 21.81
CA GLN A 84 -3.35 -15.22 22.43
C GLN A 84 -3.46 -16.73 22.18
N ARG A 85 -4.68 -17.27 22.23
CA ARG A 85 -4.93 -18.70 21.96
C ARG A 85 -4.51 -19.11 20.54
N ALA A 86 -4.69 -18.23 19.56
CA ALA A 86 -4.32 -18.50 18.17
C ALA A 86 -2.80 -18.50 18.01
N LEU A 87 -2.11 -17.55 18.63
CA LEU A 87 -0.64 -17.52 18.70
C LEU A 87 -0.09 -18.80 19.35
N ASP A 88 -0.58 -19.15 20.54
CA ASP A 88 -0.13 -20.33 21.27
C ASP A 88 -0.34 -21.62 20.46
N SER A 89 -1.49 -21.72 19.77
CA SER A 89 -1.83 -22.88 18.95
C SER A 89 -0.93 -22.98 17.71
N ALA A 90 -0.67 -21.86 17.03
CA ALA A 90 0.21 -21.81 15.87
C ALA A 90 1.65 -22.17 16.24
N THR A 91 2.17 -21.59 17.32
CA THR A 91 3.51 -21.87 17.84
C THR A 91 3.65 -23.34 18.27
N SER A 92 2.64 -23.89 18.94
CA SER A 92 2.61 -25.31 19.29
C SER A 92 2.64 -26.22 18.05
N ALA A 93 1.81 -25.93 17.04
CA ALA A 93 1.77 -26.70 15.80
C ALA A 93 3.11 -26.66 15.05
N MET A 94 3.78 -25.50 15.02
CA MET A 94 5.12 -25.33 14.45
C MET A 94 6.16 -26.23 15.15
N HIS A 95 6.20 -26.23 16.48
CA HIS A 95 7.14 -27.08 17.22
C HIS A 95 6.87 -28.57 17.00
N VAL A 96 5.60 -28.97 16.97
CA VAL A 96 5.20 -30.35 16.65
C VAL A 96 5.69 -30.76 15.25
N PHE A 97 5.61 -29.86 14.27
CA PHE A 97 6.12 -30.09 12.92
C PHE A 97 7.63 -30.35 12.90
N PHE A 98 8.42 -29.48 13.52
CA PHE A 98 9.88 -29.67 13.55
C PHE A 98 10.32 -30.89 14.36
N ALA A 99 9.61 -31.22 15.44
CA ALA A 99 9.84 -32.45 16.20
C ALA A 99 9.57 -33.70 15.35
N ARG A 100 8.49 -33.72 14.56
CA ARG A 100 8.16 -34.81 13.63
C ARG A 100 9.20 -34.97 12.53
N ILE A 101 9.66 -33.87 11.94
CA ILE A 101 10.75 -33.89 10.95
C ILE A 101 12.05 -34.39 11.58
N ALA A 102 12.35 -33.97 12.82
CA ALA A 102 13.54 -34.42 13.54
C ALA A 102 13.54 -35.94 13.74
N ALA A 103 12.41 -36.52 14.16
CA ALA A 103 12.26 -37.96 14.30
C ALA A 103 12.39 -38.71 12.96
N ALA A 104 11.91 -38.11 11.87
CA ALA A 104 11.99 -38.71 10.54
C ALA A 104 13.37 -38.54 9.86
N SER A 105 14.26 -37.71 10.39
CA SER A 105 15.54 -37.35 9.74
C SER A 105 16.49 -38.54 9.51
N GLY A 106 16.42 -39.58 10.34
CA GLY A 106 17.18 -40.83 10.15
C GLY A 106 16.75 -41.64 8.92
N GLN A 107 15.57 -41.37 8.35
CA GLN A 107 15.04 -42.02 7.14
C GLN A 107 15.37 -41.24 5.86
N GLY A 108 16.14 -40.15 5.97
CA GLY A 108 16.51 -39.28 4.86
C GLY A 108 15.33 -38.46 4.31
N ALA A 109 15.54 -37.84 3.14
CA ALA A 109 14.57 -36.94 2.52
C ALA A 109 13.17 -37.58 2.30
N PRO A 110 13.03 -38.85 1.86
CA PRO A 110 11.70 -39.46 1.68
C PRO A 110 10.90 -39.60 2.98
N GLY A 111 11.57 -39.90 4.10
CA GLY A 111 10.93 -39.97 5.41
C GLY A 111 10.44 -38.60 5.88
N ILE A 112 11.24 -37.56 5.66
CA ILE A 112 10.88 -36.17 5.98
C ILE A 112 9.70 -35.70 5.13
N THR A 113 9.70 -35.96 3.81
CA THR A 113 8.58 -35.60 2.93
C THR A 113 7.28 -36.28 3.38
N ARG A 114 7.34 -37.54 3.81
CA ARG A 114 6.17 -38.25 4.34
C ARG A 114 5.68 -37.61 5.65
N ALA A 115 6.59 -37.39 6.61
CA ALA A 115 6.25 -36.80 7.91
C ALA A 115 5.67 -35.39 7.78
N ALA A 116 6.16 -34.58 6.83
CA ALA A 116 5.62 -33.27 6.54
C ALA A 116 4.21 -33.36 5.91
N ARG A 117 4.01 -34.29 4.97
CA ARG A 117 2.71 -34.52 4.34
C ARG A 117 1.63 -34.95 5.33
N ASP A 118 1.98 -35.76 6.33
CA ASP A 118 1.05 -36.17 7.40
C ASP A 118 0.56 -34.97 8.24
N LEU A 119 1.29 -33.87 8.23
CA LEU A 119 0.93 -32.59 8.86
C LEU A 119 0.35 -31.58 7.86
N GLY A 120 0.05 -32.01 6.63
CA GLY A 120 -0.52 -31.15 5.59
C GLY A 120 0.49 -30.27 4.86
N VAL A 121 1.80 -30.44 5.07
CA VAL A 121 2.84 -29.62 4.46
C VAL A 121 3.51 -30.38 3.31
N ALA A 122 3.40 -29.83 2.09
CA ALA A 122 4.06 -30.38 0.92
C ALA A 122 5.49 -29.83 0.82
N LEU A 123 6.50 -30.68 1.09
CA LEU A 123 7.90 -30.34 0.90
C LEU A 123 8.42 -30.90 -0.43
N THR A 124 9.19 -30.09 -1.15
CA THR A 124 9.99 -30.55 -2.27
C THR A 124 11.14 -31.47 -1.79
N PRO A 125 11.69 -32.33 -2.66
CA PRO A 125 12.84 -33.16 -2.29
C PRO A 125 14.05 -32.35 -1.81
N LEU A 126 14.26 -31.15 -2.37
CA LEU A 126 15.34 -30.26 -1.99
C LEU A 126 15.13 -29.69 -0.57
N GLU A 127 13.92 -29.25 -0.25
CA GLU A 127 13.57 -28.76 1.09
C GLU A 127 13.69 -29.85 2.14
N ALA A 128 13.19 -31.06 1.83
CA ALA A 128 13.32 -32.21 2.73
C ALA A 128 14.81 -32.56 2.98
N SER A 129 15.65 -32.49 1.94
CA SER A 129 17.10 -32.69 2.07
C SER A 129 17.77 -31.58 2.87
N TYR A 130 17.32 -30.34 2.71
CA TYR A 130 17.81 -29.20 3.49
C TYR A 130 17.49 -29.36 4.99
N LEU A 131 16.25 -29.75 5.30
CA LEU A 131 15.75 -29.97 6.67
C LEU A 131 16.27 -31.26 7.32
N ALA A 132 16.85 -32.19 6.55
CA ALA A 132 17.54 -33.35 7.10
C ALA A 132 18.76 -32.96 7.94
N ASN A 133 19.40 -31.83 7.63
CA ASN A 133 20.50 -31.31 8.42
C ASN A 133 19.98 -30.64 9.70
N GLY A 134 20.36 -31.17 10.87
CA GLY A 134 19.87 -30.68 12.16
C GLY A 134 20.21 -29.21 12.48
N LYS A 135 21.35 -28.69 12.01
CA LYS A 135 21.70 -27.26 12.18
C LYS A 135 20.80 -26.38 11.32
N LYS A 136 20.63 -26.73 10.05
CA LYS A 136 19.76 -26.00 9.12
C LYS A 136 18.31 -26.01 9.60
N ARG A 137 17.80 -27.17 10.03
CA ARG A 137 16.46 -27.31 10.60
C ARG A 137 16.23 -26.39 11.80
N ARG A 138 17.14 -26.39 12.79
CA ARG A 138 17.02 -25.52 13.97
C ARG A 138 17.05 -24.04 13.61
N ASN A 139 17.85 -23.64 12.63
CA ASN A 139 17.87 -22.26 12.16
C ASN A 139 16.54 -21.85 11.53
N VAL A 140 15.92 -22.74 10.74
CA VAL A 140 14.60 -22.49 10.15
C VAL A 140 13.52 -22.44 11.22
N GLU A 141 13.55 -23.35 12.19
CA GLU A 141 12.63 -23.33 13.34
C GLU A 141 12.73 -22.03 14.15
N ALA A 142 13.96 -21.57 14.44
CA ALA A 142 14.18 -20.30 15.14
C ALA A 142 13.69 -19.08 14.35
N ALA A 143 13.93 -19.06 13.03
CA ALA A 143 13.47 -17.98 12.16
C ALA A 143 11.94 -17.93 12.05
N LEU A 144 11.27 -19.09 12.04
CA LEU A 144 9.81 -19.18 12.06
C LEU A 144 9.23 -18.77 13.41
N ALA A 145 9.87 -19.13 14.52
CA ALA A 145 9.47 -18.68 15.85
C ALA A 145 9.53 -17.15 15.96
N ASP A 146 10.64 -16.55 15.52
CA ASP A 146 10.81 -15.10 15.49
C ASP A 146 9.77 -14.42 14.59
N LEU A 147 9.48 -15.00 13.42
CA LEU A 147 8.43 -14.52 12.53
C LEU A 147 7.06 -14.54 13.21
N PHE A 148 6.71 -15.63 13.90
CA PHE A 148 5.41 -15.78 14.57
C PHE A 148 5.27 -14.75 15.69
N ASP A 149 6.31 -14.58 16.52
CA ASP A 149 6.34 -13.58 17.58
C ASP A 149 6.17 -12.15 17.05
N HIS A 150 6.73 -11.82 15.88
CA HIS A 150 6.63 -10.47 15.31
C HIS A 150 5.34 -10.24 14.51
N THR A 151 4.80 -11.25 13.84
CA THR A 151 3.68 -11.08 12.90
C THR A 151 2.33 -11.44 13.49
N LEU A 152 2.24 -12.55 14.22
CA LEU A 152 0.99 -12.98 14.86
C LEU A 152 0.68 -12.16 16.11
N ALA A 153 1.70 -11.53 16.73
CA ALA A 153 1.49 -10.55 17.80
C ALA A 153 0.77 -9.27 17.32
N VAL A 154 0.80 -8.96 16.03
CA VAL A 154 0.04 -7.82 15.44
C VAL A 154 -1.46 -8.15 15.36
N GLY A 155 -1.83 -9.42 15.46
CA GLY A 155 -3.20 -9.93 15.43
C GLY A 155 -3.55 -10.64 14.13
N VAL A 156 -4.65 -11.40 14.15
CA VAL A 156 -5.16 -12.15 13.01
C VAL A 156 -6.46 -11.49 12.54
N THR A 157 -6.73 -11.49 11.24
CA THR A 157 -8.00 -11.02 10.68
C THR A 157 -9.11 -12.02 11.01
N ARG A 158 -10.26 -11.54 11.48
CA ARG A 158 -11.45 -12.36 11.72
C ARG A 158 -12.33 -12.44 10.48
#